data_AF-A0A9E5UVA9-F1
#
_entry.id   AF-A0A9E5UVA9-F1
#
_cell.length_a   1.000
_cell.length_b   1.000
_cell.length_c   1.000
_cell.angle_alpha   90.00
_cell.angle_beta   90.00
_cell.angle_gamma   90.00
#
_symmetry.space_group_name_H-M   'P 1'
#
loop_
_entity.id
_entity.type
_entity.pdbx_description
1 polymer ?
#
loop_
_entity_poly.entity_id
_entity_poly.type
_entity_poly.pdbx_seq_one_letter_code
_entity_poly.pdbx_strand_id
1 'polypeptide(L)'
;GATGTIGSACAQMLAAEVGELVLVGRRPEALAVVAEQCSGQRARVSTHTDLHAIYRADVVITVTNAVHAIIEPQHLKPGAVVCDVARPRDVSRQVEAQRSDVLVIEGGMVEVPGPVDFGFDFGFPPGKSFACMAETMILALEGRYEDYTVGKTIALDRVLEIGALDGKAWLPAERFRSFERAVTEEHIAQVRELAHDHLKHWSPSLADGAG
;
A
#
# COMPACT_ATOMS: atom_id res chain seq x y z
N GLY A 1 -2.30 -4.29 7.83
CA GLY A 1 -1.10 -4.27 8.68
C GLY A 1 -0.92 -2.94 9.41
N ALA A 2 -1.99 -2.38 9.97
CA ALA A 2 -2.01 -1.00 10.46
C ALA A 2 -1.08 -0.76 11.67
N THR A 3 -0.76 -1.80 12.43
CA THR A 3 0.08 -1.71 13.64
C THR A 3 1.58 -1.89 13.35
N GLY A 4 1.95 -2.15 12.09
CA GLY A 4 3.33 -2.15 11.65
C GLY A 4 3.84 -0.73 11.44
N THR A 5 5.16 -0.57 11.40
CA THR A 5 5.81 0.73 11.28
C THR A 5 5.38 1.52 10.04
N ILE A 6 5.43 0.89 8.85
CA ILE A 6 4.97 1.51 7.59
C ILE A 6 3.45 1.72 7.63
N GLY A 7 2.68 0.72 8.08
CA GLY A 7 1.22 0.79 8.12
C GLY A 7 0.70 1.92 9.02
N SER A 8 1.36 2.15 10.17
CA SER A 8 1.03 3.24 11.09
C SER A 8 1.36 4.61 10.49
N ALA A 9 2.50 4.74 9.79
CA ALA A 9 2.84 5.98 9.09
C ALA A 9 1.81 6.30 7.99
N CYS A 10 1.47 5.32 7.15
CA CYS A 10 0.43 5.47 6.12
C CYS A 10 -0.92 5.86 6.73
N ALA A 11 -1.32 5.23 7.84
CA ALA A 11 -2.57 5.55 8.53
C ALA A 11 -2.61 7.00 8.99
N GLN A 12 -1.55 7.49 9.63
CA GLN A 12 -1.49 8.87 10.12
C GLN A 12 -1.48 9.90 8.98
N MET A 13 -0.79 9.61 7.86
CA MET A 13 -0.81 10.49 6.68
C MET A 13 -2.19 10.55 6.03
N LEU A 14 -2.86 9.40 5.90
CA LEU A 14 -4.18 9.32 5.28
C LEU A 14 -5.30 9.89 6.16
N ALA A 15 -5.13 9.89 7.48
CA ALA A 15 -6.13 10.40 8.42
C ALA A 15 -6.52 11.87 8.16
N ALA A 16 -5.64 12.66 7.53
CA ALA A 16 -5.92 14.04 7.13
C ALA A 16 -6.69 14.15 5.80
N GLU A 17 -6.59 13.14 4.94
CA GLU A 17 -7.01 13.20 3.53
C GLU A 17 -8.36 12.48 3.28
N VAL A 18 -8.69 11.46 4.08
CA VAL A 18 -9.86 10.60 3.84
C VAL A 18 -11.02 10.88 4.80
N GLY A 19 -12.23 10.48 4.41
CA GLY A 19 -13.42 10.59 5.27
C GLY A 19 -13.56 9.44 6.28
N GLU A 20 -13.11 8.24 5.93
CA GLU A 20 -13.17 7.04 6.77
C GLU A 20 -11.84 6.29 6.68
N LEU A 21 -11.30 5.87 7.82
CA LEU A 21 -10.05 5.13 7.90
C LEU A 21 -10.27 3.83 8.70
N VAL A 22 -10.09 2.70 8.05
CA VAL A 22 -10.25 1.36 8.64
C VAL A 22 -8.87 0.79 8.94
N LEU A 23 -8.55 0.63 10.22
CA LEU A 23 -7.28 0.07 10.68
C LEU A 23 -7.43 -1.42 10.96
N VAL A 24 -6.74 -2.25 10.16
CA VAL A 24 -6.78 -3.72 10.31
C VAL A 24 -5.45 -4.28 10.80
N GLY A 25 -5.50 -5.07 11.87
CA GLY A 25 -4.35 -5.74 12.48
C GLY A 25 -4.74 -6.76 13.55
N ARG A 26 -3.78 -7.57 14.02
CA ARG A 26 -4.06 -8.69 14.94
C ARG A 26 -4.16 -8.33 16.43
N ARG A 27 -3.75 -7.12 16.80
CA ARG A 27 -3.52 -6.69 18.18
C ARG A 27 -4.40 -5.49 18.51
N PRO A 28 -5.54 -5.68 19.19
CA PRO A 28 -6.47 -4.59 19.54
C PRO A 28 -5.79 -3.43 20.26
N GLU A 29 -4.91 -3.73 21.21
CA GLU A 29 -4.18 -2.73 21.99
C GLU A 29 -3.26 -1.87 21.13
N ALA A 30 -2.57 -2.48 20.16
CA ALA A 30 -1.71 -1.76 19.23
C ALA A 30 -2.53 -0.98 18.19
N LEU A 31 -3.71 -1.47 17.81
CA LEU A 31 -4.64 -0.74 16.94
C LEU A 31 -5.18 0.52 17.63
N ALA A 32 -5.52 0.44 18.92
CA ALA A 32 -5.98 1.58 19.70
C ALA A 32 -4.94 2.70 19.74
N VAL A 33 -3.65 2.34 19.88
CA VAL A 33 -2.55 3.34 19.83
C VAL A 33 -2.50 4.06 18.48
N VAL A 34 -2.59 3.33 17.37
CA VAL A 34 -2.56 3.96 16.03
C VAL A 34 -3.83 4.76 15.77
N ALA A 35 -4.98 4.30 16.25
CA ALA A 35 -6.23 5.04 16.15
C ALA A 35 -6.17 6.38 16.89
N GLU A 36 -5.55 6.40 18.08
CA GLU A 36 -5.32 7.63 18.83
C GLU A 36 -4.37 8.58 18.08
N GLN A 37 -3.31 8.08 17.46
CA GLN A 37 -2.41 8.89 16.62
C GLN A 37 -3.11 9.51 15.40
N CYS A 38 -4.18 8.88 14.92
CA CYS A 38 -5.00 9.37 13.82
C CYS A 38 -6.18 10.24 14.29
N SER A 39 -6.38 10.38 15.61
CA SER A 39 -7.53 11.08 16.19
C SER A 39 -7.44 12.60 15.95
N GLY A 40 -8.57 13.29 15.97
CA GLY A 40 -8.63 14.75 15.77
C GLY A 40 -8.37 15.22 14.34
N GLN A 41 -8.19 14.31 13.38
CA GLN A 41 -8.04 14.60 11.95
C GLN A 41 -9.38 14.47 11.20
N ARG A 42 -9.33 14.50 9.86
CA ARG A 42 -10.51 14.44 8.99
C ARG A 42 -11.22 13.08 9.05
N ALA A 43 -10.46 12.00 9.13
CA ALA A 43 -10.99 10.65 9.01
C ALA A 43 -11.77 10.21 10.26
N ARG A 44 -12.91 9.58 10.04
CA ARG A 44 -13.54 8.73 11.06
C ARG A 44 -12.78 7.42 11.13
N VAL A 45 -12.04 7.22 12.23
CA VAL A 45 -11.20 6.04 12.42
C VAL A 45 -11.99 4.89 13.04
N SER A 46 -11.84 3.68 12.51
CA SER A 46 -12.32 2.43 13.12
C SER A 46 -11.22 1.38 13.12
N THR A 47 -11.25 0.47 14.10
CA THR A 47 -10.24 -0.57 14.27
C THR A 47 -10.88 -1.94 14.20
N HIS A 48 -10.27 -2.86 13.46
CA HIS A 48 -10.80 -4.21 13.26
C HIS A 48 -9.69 -5.26 13.33
N THR A 49 -9.99 -6.39 13.94
CA THR A 49 -9.11 -7.57 13.93
C THR A 49 -9.46 -8.56 12.82
N ASP A 50 -10.66 -8.44 12.26
CA ASP A 50 -11.10 -9.19 11.10
C ASP A 50 -10.72 -8.47 9.81
N LEU A 51 -10.18 -9.24 8.85
CA LEU A 51 -9.83 -8.74 7.53
C LEU A 51 -11.08 -8.38 6.72
N HIS A 52 -12.24 -9.00 6.95
CA HIS A 52 -13.48 -8.68 6.25
C HIS A 52 -13.92 -7.22 6.40
N ALA A 53 -13.39 -6.50 7.39
CA ALA A 53 -13.59 -5.05 7.53
C ALA A 53 -13.15 -4.24 6.30
N ILE A 54 -12.25 -4.77 5.44
CA ILE A 54 -11.84 -4.08 4.21
C ILE A 54 -12.87 -4.18 3.08
N TYR A 55 -13.94 -4.97 3.24
CA TYR A 55 -14.89 -5.25 2.16
C TYR A 55 -15.50 -3.98 1.52
N ARG A 56 -15.69 -2.94 2.33
CA ARG A 56 -16.28 -1.66 1.87
C ARG A 56 -15.23 -0.64 1.42
N ALA A 57 -13.94 -0.92 1.59
CA ALA A 57 -12.87 0.04 1.33
C ALA A 57 -12.71 0.30 -0.19
N ASP A 58 -12.64 1.58 -0.56
CA ASP A 58 -12.27 2.00 -1.93
C ASP A 58 -10.78 1.81 -2.20
N VAL A 59 -9.96 2.04 -1.17
CA VAL A 59 -8.50 1.91 -1.23
C VAL A 59 -8.02 1.04 -0.08
N VAL A 60 -7.19 0.05 -0.37
CA VAL A 60 -6.55 -0.82 0.62
C VAL A 60 -5.05 -0.68 0.49
N ILE A 61 -4.37 -0.23 1.55
CA ILE A 61 -2.92 -0.33 1.66
C ILE A 61 -2.59 -1.52 2.54
N THR A 62 -1.88 -2.49 1.98
CA THR A 62 -1.46 -3.68 2.72
C THR A 62 0.06 -3.75 2.84
N VAL A 63 0.48 -3.99 4.07
CA VAL A 63 1.88 -4.06 4.50
C VAL A 63 1.94 -4.94 5.74
N THR A 64 1.88 -6.24 5.52
CA THR A 64 2.05 -7.21 6.61
C THR A 64 3.37 -7.97 6.49
N ASN A 65 3.63 -8.79 7.50
CA ASN A 65 4.71 -9.76 7.51
C ASN A 65 4.17 -11.19 7.35
N ALA A 66 3.01 -11.35 6.72
CA ALA A 66 2.45 -12.66 6.44
C ALA A 66 3.36 -13.42 5.48
N VAL A 67 3.47 -14.73 5.69
CA VAL A 67 4.24 -15.64 4.82
C VAL A 67 3.45 -16.11 3.61
N HIS A 68 2.13 -15.91 3.64
CA HIS A 68 1.18 -16.29 2.58
C HIS A 68 0.25 -15.12 2.31
N ALA A 69 -0.37 -15.12 1.12
CA ALA A 69 -1.41 -14.17 0.80
C ALA A 69 -2.56 -14.26 1.81
N ILE A 70 -3.09 -13.11 2.20
CA ILE A 70 -4.19 -12.96 3.16
C ILE A 70 -5.40 -12.28 2.51
N ILE A 71 -5.21 -11.50 1.45
CA ILE A 71 -6.27 -10.85 0.69
C ILE A 71 -6.63 -11.73 -0.51
N GLU A 72 -7.88 -12.18 -0.53
CA GLU A 72 -8.48 -13.04 -1.54
C GLU A 72 -9.62 -12.29 -2.27
N PRO A 73 -10.09 -12.78 -3.44
CA PRO A 73 -11.11 -12.11 -4.24
C PRO A 73 -12.36 -11.65 -3.48
N GLN A 74 -12.85 -12.46 -2.53
CA GLN A 74 -14.06 -12.17 -1.75
C GLN A 74 -13.90 -11.00 -0.76
N HIS A 75 -12.67 -10.60 -0.42
CA HIS A 75 -12.43 -9.52 0.53
C HIS A 75 -12.58 -8.14 -0.08
N LEU A 76 -12.67 -8.02 -1.41
CA LEU A 76 -12.60 -6.74 -2.12
C LEU A 76 -13.94 -6.41 -2.78
N LYS A 77 -14.36 -5.14 -2.74
CA LYS A 77 -15.49 -4.69 -3.57
C LYS A 77 -15.05 -4.38 -4.99
N PRO A 78 -15.96 -4.44 -5.98
CA PRO A 78 -15.69 -3.89 -7.30
C PRO A 78 -15.22 -2.44 -7.22
N GLY A 79 -14.21 -2.09 -8.01
CA GLY A 79 -13.57 -0.78 -8.03
C GLY A 79 -12.55 -0.53 -6.92
N ALA A 80 -12.30 -1.50 -6.04
CA ALA A 80 -11.25 -1.36 -5.03
C ALA A 80 -9.86 -1.23 -5.67
N VAL A 81 -9.04 -0.34 -5.12
CA VAL A 81 -7.63 -0.18 -5.47
C VAL A 81 -6.77 -0.68 -4.31
N VAL A 82 -5.90 -1.65 -4.56
CA VAL A 82 -5.05 -2.26 -3.54
C VAL A 82 -3.59 -1.93 -3.79
N CYS A 83 -2.94 -1.24 -2.85
CA CYS A 83 -1.49 -1.03 -2.85
C CYS A 83 -0.83 -2.10 -1.96
N ASP A 84 -0.21 -3.10 -2.59
CA ASP A 84 0.50 -4.19 -1.91
C ASP A 84 1.99 -3.87 -1.78
N VAL A 85 2.36 -3.37 -0.60
CA VAL A 85 3.73 -3.02 -0.22
C VAL A 85 4.45 -4.23 0.40
N ALA A 86 3.73 -5.32 0.71
CA ALA A 86 4.28 -6.45 1.44
C ALA A 86 5.18 -7.33 0.57
N ARG A 87 6.19 -7.93 1.20
CA ARG A 87 7.04 -8.97 0.61
C ARG A 87 7.28 -10.06 1.66
N PRO A 88 6.79 -11.31 1.46
CA PRO A 88 5.94 -11.79 0.35
C PRO A 88 4.62 -11.01 0.20
N ARG A 89 3.99 -11.07 -0.99
CA ARG A 89 2.75 -10.35 -1.30
C ARG A 89 1.61 -10.76 -0.37
N ASP A 90 0.84 -9.77 0.08
CA ASP A 90 -0.38 -10.00 0.87
C ASP A 90 -1.58 -10.34 -0.03
N VAL A 91 -1.56 -9.92 -1.31
CA VAL A 91 -2.64 -10.14 -2.26
C VAL A 91 -2.41 -11.41 -3.07
N SER A 92 -3.41 -12.29 -3.07
CA SER A 92 -3.41 -13.55 -3.81
C SER A 92 -3.44 -13.32 -5.32
N ARG A 93 -2.72 -14.15 -6.09
CA ARG A 93 -2.82 -14.17 -7.57
C ARG A 93 -4.24 -14.52 -8.05
N GLN A 94 -5.08 -15.09 -7.19
CA GLN A 94 -6.49 -15.30 -7.51
C GLN A 94 -7.25 -13.98 -7.73
N VAL A 95 -6.82 -12.88 -7.09
CA VAL A 95 -7.40 -11.55 -7.33
C VAL A 95 -7.16 -11.13 -8.78
N GLU A 96 -5.93 -11.27 -9.30
CA GLU A 96 -5.62 -11.01 -10.71
C GLU A 96 -6.50 -11.85 -11.66
N ALA A 97 -6.67 -13.13 -11.34
CA ALA A 97 -7.38 -14.07 -12.20
C ALA A 97 -8.92 -13.91 -12.18
N GLN A 98 -9.49 -13.47 -11.07
CA GLN A 98 -10.95 -13.48 -10.85
C GLN A 98 -11.57 -12.07 -10.78
N ARG A 99 -10.77 -11.02 -10.53
CA ARG A 99 -11.24 -9.66 -10.27
C ARG A 99 -10.68 -8.69 -11.29
N SER A 100 -11.22 -8.72 -12.50
CA SER A 100 -10.93 -7.75 -13.56
C SER A 100 -11.45 -6.33 -13.25
N ASP A 101 -12.21 -6.19 -12.18
CA ASP A 101 -12.82 -4.97 -11.66
C ASP A 101 -12.08 -4.40 -10.43
N VAL A 102 -10.92 -4.93 -10.09
CA VAL A 102 -10.06 -4.48 -8.98
C VAL A 102 -8.69 -4.14 -9.54
N LEU A 103 -8.13 -3.00 -9.12
CA LEU A 103 -6.77 -2.62 -9.47
C LEU A 103 -5.82 -2.96 -8.33
N VAL A 104 -4.89 -3.89 -8.56
CA VAL A 104 -3.80 -4.16 -7.61
C VAL A 104 -2.54 -3.46 -8.12
N ILE A 105 -1.88 -2.67 -7.29
CA ILE A 105 -0.58 -2.05 -7.56
C ILE A 105 0.45 -2.51 -6.53
N GLU A 106 1.66 -2.80 -7.00
CA GLU A 106 2.79 -3.15 -6.17
C GLU A 106 3.42 -1.85 -5.62
N GLY A 107 3.47 -1.73 -4.30
CA GLY A 107 4.12 -0.63 -3.61
C GLY A 107 5.59 -0.91 -3.30
N GLY A 108 6.31 0.13 -2.88
CA GLY A 108 7.68 -0.01 -2.38
C GLY A 108 8.75 -0.24 -3.46
N MET A 109 8.46 0.06 -4.73
CA MET A 109 9.42 0.05 -5.83
C MET A 109 9.79 1.49 -6.22
N VAL A 110 11.07 1.74 -6.46
CA VAL A 110 11.62 3.04 -6.84
C VAL A 110 12.52 2.89 -8.07
N GLU A 111 12.52 3.87 -8.97
CA GLU A 111 13.47 3.94 -10.08
C GLU A 111 14.72 4.69 -9.63
N VAL A 112 15.88 4.07 -9.77
CA VAL A 112 17.15 4.65 -9.34
C VAL A 112 17.76 5.43 -10.51
N PRO A 113 18.12 6.72 -10.32
CA PRO A 113 18.65 7.55 -11.38
C PRO A 113 19.96 7.01 -11.97
N GLY A 114 20.06 7.10 -13.30
CA GLY A 114 21.24 6.71 -14.05
C GLY A 114 21.25 5.23 -14.49
N PRO A 115 22.25 4.82 -15.27
CA PRO A 115 22.35 3.45 -15.79
C PRO A 115 22.92 2.49 -14.73
N VAL A 116 22.19 2.32 -13.63
CA VAL A 116 22.62 1.44 -12.54
C VAL A 116 22.46 -0.03 -12.93
N ASP A 117 23.50 -0.81 -12.68
CA ASP A 117 23.46 -2.27 -12.68
C ASP A 117 23.74 -2.75 -11.25
N PHE A 118 22.74 -3.35 -10.62
CA PHE A 118 22.87 -3.88 -9.26
C PHE A 118 23.60 -5.22 -9.21
N GLY A 119 23.79 -5.88 -10.35
CA GLY A 119 24.39 -7.22 -10.42
C GLY A 119 23.57 -8.33 -9.74
N PHE A 120 22.30 -8.05 -9.39
CA PHE A 120 21.40 -8.96 -8.71
C PHE A 120 19.94 -8.73 -9.12
N ASP A 121 19.16 -9.81 -9.23
CA ASP A 121 17.73 -9.75 -9.55
C ASP A 121 16.88 -9.80 -8.27
N PHE A 122 16.30 -8.66 -7.91
CA PHE A 122 15.39 -8.51 -6.77
C PHE A 122 13.92 -8.82 -7.13
N GLY A 123 13.63 -9.21 -8.37
CA GLY A 123 12.28 -9.38 -8.91
C GLY A 123 11.69 -8.11 -9.55
N PHE A 124 12.50 -7.07 -9.75
CA PHE A 124 12.12 -5.84 -10.46
C PHE A 124 12.87 -5.72 -11.79
N PRO A 125 12.31 -4.98 -12.77
CA PRO A 125 13.05 -4.66 -13.99
C PRO A 125 14.38 -3.92 -13.68
N PRO A 126 15.35 -3.95 -14.61
CA PRO A 126 16.61 -3.22 -14.46
C PRO A 126 16.40 -1.73 -14.10
N GLY A 127 17.29 -1.20 -13.26
CA GLY A 127 17.23 0.18 -12.78
C GLY A 127 16.21 0.45 -11.66
N LYS A 128 15.52 -0.57 -11.15
CA LYS A 128 14.51 -0.43 -10.09
C LYS A 128 14.93 -1.17 -8.82
N SER A 129 14.63 -0.59 -7.66
CA SER A 129 14.98 -1.11 -6.34
C SER A 129 13.78 -1.09 -5.39
N PHE A 130 13.93 -1.74 -4.24
CA PHE A 130 13.04 -1.50 -3.11
C PHE A 130 13.23 -0.07 -2.56
N ALA A 131 12.15 0.52 -2.04
CA ALA A 131 12.16 1.84 -1.44
C ALA A 131 13.15 1.96 -0.25
N CYS A 132 13.32 0.90 0.54
CA CYS A 132 14.31 0.88 1.62
C CYS A 132 15.76 0.96 1.12
N MET A 133 16.05 0.37 -0.04
CA MET A 133 17.37 0.48 -0.67
C MET A 133 17.55 1.89 -1.27
N ALA A 134 16.49 2.45 -1.86
CA ALA A 134 16.50 3.80 -2.37
C ALA A 134 16.79 4.81 -1.26
N GLU A 135 16.13 4.74 -0.10
CA GLU A 135 16.38 5.64 1.05
C GLU A 135 17.88 5.68 1.40
N THR A 136 18.55 4.52 1.43
CA THR A 136 19.99 4.45 1.70
C THR A 136 20.81 5.16 0.62
N MET A 137 20.45 4.99 -0.65
CA MET A 137 21.15 5.65 -1.78
C MET A 137 20.95 7.17 -1.75
N ILE A 138 19.72 7.62 -1.50
CA ILE A 138 19.35 9.04 -1.42
C ILE A 138 20.13 9.72 -0.28
N LEU A 139 20.12 9.13 0.92
CA LEU A 139 20.87 9.65 2.06
C LEU A 139 22.38 9.72 1.77
N ALA A 140 22.95 8.68 1.15
CA ALA A 140 24.36 8.67 0.79
C ALA A 140 24.73 9.75 -0.23
N LEU A 141 23.86 10.03 -1.21
CA LEU A 141 24.05 11.07 -2.21
C LEU A 141 23.91 12.48 -1.62
N GLU A 142 23.05 12.65 -0.62
CA GLU A 142 22.94 13.88 0.17
C GLU A 142 24.06 14.02 1.23
N GLY A 143 24.99 13.07 1.31
CA GLY A 143 26.08 13.07 2.30
C GLY A 143 25.62 12.88 3.75
N ARG A 144 24.44 12.31 3.95
CA ARG A 144 23.82 12.05 5.25
C ARG A 144 24.11 10.61 5.70
N TYR A 145 25.01 10.47 6.66
CA TYR A 145 25.40 9.16 7.20
C TYR A 145 24.87 9.02 8.63
N GLU A 146 23.57 8.74 8.74
CA GLU A 146 22.86 8.65 10.01
C GLU A 146 21.84 7.51 10.02
N ASP A 147 21.44 7.08 11.22
CA ASP A 147 20.35 6.13 11.44
C ASP A 147 18.99 6.81 11.20
N TYR A 148 18.67 7.05 9.92
CA TYR A 148 17.55 7.89 9.52
C TYR A 148 16.17 7.25 9.80
N THR A 149 15.95 6.01 9.36
CA THR A 149 14.71 5.26 9.65
C THR A 149 15.04 4.01 10.46
N VAL A 150 15.00 4.11 11.79
CA VAL A 150 15.30 2.99 12.70
C VAL A 150 14.24 2.86 13.78
N GLY A 151 13.85 1.60 14.07
CA GLY A 151 12.94 1.25 15.15
C GLY A 151 11.50 1.04 14.69
N LYS A 152 10.58 1.02 15.66
CA LYS A 152 9.17 0.66 15.42
C LYS A 152 8.28 1.87 15.10
N THR A 153 8.77 3.07 15.34
CA THR A 153 8.04 4.33 15.14
C THR A 153 8.83 5.18 14.17
N ILE A 154 8.20 5.60 13.07
CA ILE A 154 8.77 6.53 12.11
C ILE A 154 8.14 7.89 12.34
N ALA A 155 8.96 8.93 12.32
CA ALA A 155 8.50 10.31 12.39
C ALA A 155 7.99 10.75 11.00
N LEU A 156 6.77 11.29 10.94
CA LEU A 156 6.12 11.62 9.66
C LEU A 156 6.85 12.72 8.88
N ASP A 157 7.48 13.65 9.59
CA ASP A 157 8.34 14.68 9.01
C ASP A 157 9.49 14.06 8.22
N ARG A 158 10.12 12.99 8.72
CA ARG A 158 11.16 12.24 7.99
C ARG A 158 10.62 11.54 6.74
N VAL A 159 9.40 10.99 6.80
CA VAL A 159 8.75 10.37 5.62
C VAL A 159 8.52 11.42 4.52
N LEU A 160 8.08 12.61 4.90
CA LEU A 160 7.86 13.72 3.97
C LEU A 160 9.19 14.29 3.46
N GLU A 161 10.20 14.39 4.32
CA GLU A 161 11.53 14.90 3.97
C GLU A 161 12.21 13.99 2.96
N ILE A 162 12.29 12.67 3.20
CA ILE A 162 12.92 11.75 2.24
C ILE A 162 12.21 11.80 0.89
N GLY A 163 10.88 11.79 0.87
CA GLY A 163 10.10 11.91 -0.37
C GLY A 163 10.29 13.26 -1.11
N ALA A 164 10.74 14.31 -0.41
CA ALA A 164 11.10 15.58 -1.04
C ALA A 164 12.54 15.58 -1.60
N LEU A 165 13.46 14.86 -0.95
CA LEU A 165 14.85 14.66 -1.43
C LEU A 165 14.89 13.82 -2.71
N ASP A 166 13.92 12.91 -2.88
CA ASP A 166 13.75 12.07 -4.07
C ASP A 166 13.58 12.86 -5.38
N GLY A 167 13.24 14.16 -5.33
CA GLY A 167 13.09 15.01 -6.52
C GLY A 167 12.21 14.38 -7.63
N LYS A 168 12.32 14.88 -8.88
CA LYS A 168 11.67 14.25 -10.05
C LYS A 168 12.49 13.08 -10.63
N ALA A 169 13.75 12.95 -10.24
CA ALA A 169 14.69 12.01 -10.84
C ALA A 169 14.48 10.56 -10.35
N TRP A 170 13.98 10.38 -9.13
CA TRP A 170 13.73 9.06 -8.52
C TRP A 170 12.28 8.57 -8.70
N LEU A 171 11.42 9.42 -9.29
CA LEU A 171 10.05 9.07 -9.62
C LEU A 171 10.01 8.32 -10.96
N PRO A 172 9.45 7.10 -11.01
CA PRO A 172 9.52 6.28 -12.21
C PRO A 172 8.70 6.86 -13.37
N ALA A 173 9.18 6.62 -14.60
CA ALA A 173 8.39 6.89 -15.82
C ALA A 173 7.19 5.93 -15.94
N GLU A 174 7.35 4.69 -15.48
CA GLU A 174 6.28 3.69 -15.33
C GLU A 174 5.81 3.66 -13.87
N ARG A 175 4.74 4.40 -13.58
CA ARG A 175 4.36 4.74 -12.20
C ARG A 175 3.94 3.55 -11.33
N PHE A 176 3.31 2.54 -11.92
CA PHE A 176 2.73 1.44 -11.17
C PHE A 176 2.97 0.09 -11.86
N ARG A 177 3.11 -0.96 -11.06
CA ARG A 177 3.17 -2.35 -11.52
C ARG A 177 2.08 -3.18 -10.85
N SER A 178 1.63 -4.23 -11.51
CA SER A 178 0.68 -5.21 -11.00
C SER A 178 1.18 -6.59 -11.40
N PHE A 179 1.42 -7.47 -10.44
CA PHE A 179 1.87 -8.85 -10.69
C PHE A 179 3.03 -8.93 -11.70
N GLU A 180 4.10 -8.19 -11.45
CA GLU A 180 5.30 -8.11 -12.31
C GLU A 180 5.06 -7.50 -13.72
N ARG A 181 3.94 -6.82 -13.96
CA ARG A 181 3.64 -6.13 -15.23
C ARG A 181 3.42 -4.64 -15.01
N ALA A 182 3.75 -3.80 -16.00
CA ALA A 182 3.43 -2.39 -15.96
C ALA A 182 1.90 -2.18 -15.99
N VAL A 183 1.40 -1.26 -15.18
CA VAL A 183 0.00 -0.82 -15.21
C VAL A 183 -0.12 0.31 -16.23
N THR A 184 -0.87 0.07 -17.31
CA THR A 184 -1.09 1.07 -18.36
C THR A 184 -2.38 1.86 -18.12
N GLU A 185 -2.50 3.03 -18.76
CA GLU A 185 -3.73 3.82 -18.72
C GLU A 185 -4.93 3.05 -19.31
N GLU A 186 -4.72 2.23 -20.34
CA GLU A 186 -5.76 1.36 -20.90
C GLU A 186 -6.22 0.32 -19.88
N HIS A 187 -5.30 -0.27 -19.12
CA HIS A 187 -5.66 -1.21 -18.06
C HIS A 187 -6.47 -0.52 -16.95
N ILE A 188 -6.07 0.68 -16.53
CA ILE A 188 -6.82 1.48 -15.54
C ILE A 188 -8.23 1.81 -16.07
N ALA A 189 -8.35 2.21 -17.33
CA ALA A 189 -9.62 2.52 -17.96
C ALA A 189 -10.54 1.30 -18.02
N GLN A 190 -10.00 0.13 -18.39
CA GLN A 190 -10.73 -1.13 -18.44
C GLN A 190 -11.23 -1.54 -17.04
N VAL A 191 -10.37 -1.49 -16.02
CA VAL A 191 -10.76 -1.80 -14.64
C VAL A 191 -11.87 -0.86 -14.17
N ARG A 192 -11.77 0.44 -14.50
CA ARG A 192 -12.78 1.44 -14.15
C ARG A 192 -14.14 1.17 -14.79
N GLU A 193 -14.17 0.77 -16.06
CA GLU A 193 -15.41 0.41 -16.77
C GLU A 193 -16.08 -0.80 -16.13
N LEU A 194 -15.33 -1.89 -15.92
CA LEU A 194 -15.83 -3.11 -15.30
C LEU A 194 -16.29 -2.87 -13.86
N ALA A 195 -15.53 -2.08 -13.10
CA ALA A 195 -15.93 -1.66 -11.76
C ALA A 195 -17.27 -0.92 -11.76
N HIS A 196 -17.48 0.00 -12.70
CA HIS A 196 -18.74 0.73 -12.81
C HIS A 196 -19.94 -0.20 -13.05
N ASP A 197 -19.78 -1.22 -13.89
CA ASP A 197 -20.85 -2.18 -14.18
C ASP A 197 -21.09 -3.17 -13.03
N HIS A 198 -20.04 -3.69 -12.41
CA HIS A 198 -20.16 -4.62 -11.30
C HIS A 198 -20.69 -3.94 -10.03
N LEU A 199 -20.36 -2.68 -9.79
CA LEU A 199 -20.88 -1.90 -8.65
C LEU A 199 -22.42 -1.79 -8.65
N LYS A 200 -23.06 -1.83 -9.82
CA LYS A 200 -24.55 -1.80 -9.93
C LYS A 200 -25.22 -3.00 -9.26
N HIS A 201 -24.50 -4.10 -9.11
CA HIS A 201 -24.99 -5.38 -8.59
C HIS A 201 -24.34 -5.75 -7.26
N TRP A 202 -23.42 -4.91 -6.77
CA TRP A 202 -22.71 -5.13 -5.52
C TRP A 202 -23.54 -4.70 -4.32
N SER A 203 -23.50 -5.48 -3.24
CA SER A 203 -24.15 -5.16 -1.96
C SER A 203 -23.14 -5.08 -0.83
N PRO A 204 -23.20 -4.04 0.03
CA PRO A 204 -22.37 -3.95 1.23
C PRO A 204 -22.73 -4.99 2.30
N SER A 205 -23.91 -5.64 2.19
CA SER A 205 -24.47 -6.51 3.24
C SER A 205 -23.81 -7.90 3.38
N LEU A 206 -22.89 -8.28 2.49
CA LEU A 206 -22.14 -9.54 2.63
C LEU A 206 -21.10 -9.49 3.76
N ALA A 207 -20.84 -8.31 4.35
CA ALA A 207 -19.95 -8.15 5.51
C ALA A 207 -20.64 -8.40 6.87
N ASP A 208 -21.98 -8.32 6.95
CA ASP A 208 -22.73 -8.39 8.21
C ASP A 208 -23.27 -9.81 8.54
N GLY A 209 -22.85 -10.83 7.77
CA GLY A 209 -23.40 -12.19 7.81
C GLY A 209 -22.60 -13.23 8.61
N ALA A 210 -21.47 -12.86 9.22
CA ALA A 210 -20.71 -13.73 10.11
C ALA A 210 -20.86 -13.23 11.55
N GLY A 211 -22.03 -13.51 12.13
CA GLY A 211 -22.28 -13.39 13.58
C GLY A 211 -21.76 -14.59 14.35
#